data_AF-A0A812HSY9-F1
#
_entry.id   AF-A0A812HSY9-F1
#
_cell.length_a   1.000
_cell.length_b   1.000
_cell.length_c   1.000
_cell.angle_alpha   90.00
_cell.angle_beta   90.00
_cell.angle_gamma   90.00
#
_symmetry.space_group_name_H-M   'P 1'
#
loop_
_entity.id
_entity.type
_entity.pdbx_description
1 polymer ?
#
loop_
_entity_poly.entity_id
_entity_poly.type
_entity_poly.pdbx_seq_one_letter_code
_entity_poly.pdbx_strand_id
1 'polypeptide(L)'
;MSKNTPTNQSMQWYQLLKSQERPVLIYQMGKVGSSALEKSIPNSIHLHDLMSIQASKQISPVRAQLHKPVTNQIKRVLKRTIMCHMLKCKQQVRIISLVREPVGRNISMFFQSLPFWMADKYLKDDSAVRSERPQLLHEAFEEHVNHQYPLEWFDNEIKALTGIDVFAQPFDQAVGYQTYQNRNFSLMVIRIDKLDQSQQAISEFLQQEVTVVHDNQADNKWYSPLIKEFKHSYQPKPEFVEEMLSSKLTKHFFAEPEIEQFKQKYLATES
;
A
#
# COMPACT_ATOMS: atom_id res chain seq x y z
N MET A 1 18.98 -28.04 -7.49
CA MET A 1 20.06 -27.03 -7.65
C MET A 1 19.43 -25.72 -8.13
N SER A 2 19.12 -24.82 -7.19
CA SER A 2 18.50 -23.52 -7.45
C SER A 2 19.58 -22.47 -7.70
N LYS A 3 19.70 -22.00 -8.94
CA LYS A 3 20.52 -20.83 -9.28
C LYS A 3 19.64 -19.57 -9.21
N ASN A 4 19.29 -19.15 -8.00
CA ASN A 4 18.71 -17.82 -7.76
C ASN A 4 19.66 -17.01 -6.88
N THR A 5 20.72 -16.50 -7.49
CA THR A 5 21.59 -15.52 -6.85
C THR A 5 20.88 -14.16 -6.79
N PRO A 6 20.83 -13.44 -5.65
CA PRO A 6 19.98 -12.24 -5.47
C PRO A 6 20.41 -10.98 -6.25
N THR A 7 21.46 -11.07 -7.07
CA THR A 7 22.08 -9.90 -7.72
C THR A 7 21.32 -9.44 -8.98
N ASN A 8 20.65 -10.35 -9.69
CA ASN A 8 19.99 -10.05 -10.97
C ASN A 8 18.62 -9.34 -10.86
N GLN A 9 17.97 -9.31 -9.70
CA GLN A 9 16.67 -8.62 -9.55
C GLN A 9 16.81 -7.09 -9.43
N SER A 10 17.99 -6.58 -9.05
CA SER A 10 18.15 -5.16 -8.68
C SER A 10 18.01 -4.15 -9.82
N MET A 11 18.10 -4.59 -11.09
CA MET A 11 17.98 -3.74 -12.28
C MET A 11 16.84 -4.15 -13.23
N GLN A 12 15.98 -5.10 -12.88
CA GLN A 12 14.87 -5.50 -13.77
C GLN A 12 13.97 -4.32 -14.12
N TRP A 13 13.62 -3.49 -13.12
CA TRP A 13 12.86 -2.26 -13.34
C TRP A 13 13.56 -1.28 -14.29
N TYR A 14 14.90 -1.22 -14.25
CA TYR A 14 15.67 -0.29 -15.08
C TYR A 14 15.64 -0.72 -16.54
N GLN A 15 15.87 -2.01 -16.80
CA GLN A 15 15.80 -2.55 -18.17
C GLN A 15 14.40 -2.43 -18.75
N LEU A 16 13.38 -2.77 -17.95
CA LEU A 16 11.97 -2.65 -18.34
C LEU A 16 11.58 -1.19 -18.61
N LEU A 17 11.94 -0.26 -17.72
CA LEU A 17 11.66 1.15 -17.94
C LEU A 17 12.45 1.71 -19.12
N LYS A 18 13.67 1.25 -19.35
CA LYS A 18 14.49 1.68 -20.48
C LYS A 18 13.86 1.25 -21.82
N SER A 19 13.33 0.04 -21.91
CA SER A 19 12.74 -0.50 -23.15
C SER A 19 11.36 0.06 -23.51
N GLN A 20 10.69 0.75 -22.59
CA GLN A 20 9.32 1.24 -22.78
C GLN A 20 9.28 2.76 -23.00
N GLU A 21 8.73 3.22 -24.12
CA GLU A 21 8.40 4.64 -24.33
C GLU A 21 7.16 5.08 -23.56
N ARG A 22 6.25 4.13 -23.30
CA ARG A 22 4.98 4.34 -22.60
C ARG A 22 4.80 3.35 -21.43
N PRO A 23 5.56 3.48 -20.33
CA PRO A 23 5.51 2.52 -19.24
C PRO A 23 4.18 2.54 -18.47
N VAL A 24 3.81 1.37 -17.96
CA VAL A 24 2.70 1.17 -17.03
C VAL A 24 3.24 0.89 -15.63
N LEU A 25 2.80 1.65 -14.64
CA LEU A 25 3.18 1.51 -13.25
C LEU A 25 1.97 1.10 -12.43
N ILE A 26 2.14 0.06 -11.61
CA ILE A 26 1.25 -0.21 -10.49
C ILE A 26 1.90 0.45 -9.27
N TYR A 27 1.51 1.70 -8.99
CA TYR A 27 2.13 2.52 -7.96
C TYR A 27 1.11 2.91 -6.89
N GLN A 28 1.26 2.32 -5.71
CA GLN A 28 0.19 2.28 -4.71
C GLN A 28 0.71 1.94 -3.32
N MET A 29 0.04 2.48 -2.31
CA MET A 29 0.31 2.14 -0.93
C MET A 29 0.20 0.62 -0.72
N GLY A 30 1.06 0.01 0.10
CA GLY A 30 0.95 -1.44 0.27
C GLY A 30 -0.31 -1.84 1.05
N LYS A 31 -0.73 -3.10 0.86
CA LYS A 31 -1.92 -3.73 1.49
C LYS A 31 -3.29 -3.25 1.02
N VAL A 32 -3.35 -2.75 -0.21
CA VAL A 32 -4.59 -2.40 -0.92
C VAL A 32 -5.11 -3.49 -1.86
N GLY A 33 -4.58 -4.72 -1.82
CA GLY A 33 -5.14 -5.85 -2.58
C GLY A 33 -4.68 -5.95 -4.05
N SER A 34 -3.50 -5.41 -4.39
CA SER A 34 -3.01 -5.34 -5.77
C SER A 34 -2.50 -6.60 -6.40
N SER A 35 -2.35 -7.69 -5.64
CA SER A 35 -1.73 -8.92 -6.16
C SER A 35 -2.45 -9.46 -7.40
N ALA A 36 -3.76 -9.21 -7.54
CA ALA A 36 -4.51 -9.53 -8.75
C ALA A 36 -4.06 -8.66 -9.94
N LEU A 37 -4.02 -7.33 -9.79
CA LEU A 37 -3.53 -6.41 -10.84
C LEU A 37 -2.09 -6.70 -11.25
N GLU A 38 -1.23 -6.97 -10.27
CA GLU A 38 0.19 -7.27 -10.47
C GLU A 38 0.42 -8.49 -11.36
N LYS A 39 -0.48 -9.47 -11.33
CA LYS A 39 -0.42 -10.65 -12.22
C LYS A 39 -1.09 -10.39 -13.55
N SER A 40 -2.15 -9.59 -13.56
CA SER A 40 -2.98 -9.34 -14.73
C SER A 40 -2.39 -8.35 -15.74
N ILE A 41 -1.47 -7.48 -15.30
CA ILE A 41 -0.89 -6.44 -16.17
C ILE A 41 0.57 -6.81 -16.51
N PRO A 42 0.81 -7.46 -17.66
CA PRO A 42 2.16 -7.85 -18.06
C PRO A 42 3.04 -6.62 -18.28
N ASN A 43 4.35 -6.79 -18.05
CA ASN A 43 5.37 -5.75 -18.27
C ASN A 43 5.13 -4.44 -17.50
N SER A 44 4.35 -4.48 -16.41
CA SER A 44 4.18 -3.32 -15.54
C SER A 44 5.26 -3.27 -14.45
N ILE A 45 5.54 -2.06 -13.96
CA ILE A 45 6.51 -1.82 -12.89
C ILE A 45 5.75 -1.60 -11.58
N HIS A 46 5.99 -2.44 -10.58
CA HIS A 46 5.28 -2.36 -9.30
C HIS A 46 6.09 -1.57 -8.27
N LEU A 47 5.45 -0.60 -7.65
CA LEU A 47 6.06 0.28 -6.65
C LEU A 47 5.09 0.49 -5.49
N HIS A 48 5.61 0.42 -4.27
CA HIS A 48 4.90 0.87 -3.08
C HIS A 48 5.39 2.22 -2.59
N ASP A 49 6.71 2.39 -2.59
CA ASP A 49 7.38 3.63 -2.22
C ASP A 49 8.52 3.89 -3.22
N LEU A 50 8.61 5.12 -3.73
CA LEU A 50 9.73 5.65 -4.48
C LEU A 50 10.21 6.99 -3.88
N MET A 51 9.30 7.82 -3.41
CA MET A 51 9.58 9.16 -2.92
C MET A 51 9.94 9.17 -1.43
N SER A 52 9.31 8.29 -0.64
CA SER A 52 9.59 8.09 0.78
C SER A 52 10.90 7.33 0.98
N ILE A 53 11.97 8.10 1.15
CA ILE A 53 13.32 7.59 1.47
C ILE A 53 13.48 7.36 2.97
N GLN A 54 12.97 8.27 3.81
CA GLN A 54 13.13 8.20 5.27
C GLN A 54 12.42 6.97 5.83
N ALA A 55 13.13 6.19 6.66
CA ALA A 55 12.62 4.94 7.22
C ALA A 55 11.27 5.09 7.95
N SER A 56 11.07 6.18 8.70
CA SER A 56 9.82 6.48 9.41
C SER A 56 8.61 6.64 8.50
N LYS A 57 8.82 7.11 7.27
CA LYS A 57 7.78 7.31 6.26
C LYS A 57 7.53 6.09 5.38
N GLN A 58 8.31 5.02 5.57
CA GLN A 58 8.15 3.80 4.80
C GLN A 58 7.02 2.93 5.36
N ILE A 59 6.54 2.03 4.52
CA ILE A 59 5.49 1.09 4.85
C ILE A 59 5.77 0.20 6.07
N SER A 60 7.04 -0.06 6.38
CA SER A 60 7.48 -0.83 7.55
C SER A 60 8.73 -0.18 8.13
N PRO A 61 8.58 0.79 9.06
CA PRO A 61 9.70 1.50 9.65
C PRO A 61 10.68 0.58 10.37
N VAL A 62 10.16 -0.41 11.08
CA VAL A 62 10.94 -1.44 11.79
C VAL A 62 11.83 -2.22 10.82
N ARG A 63 11.28 -2.71 9.71
CA ARG A 63 12.07 -3.39 8.68
C ARG A 63 13.15 -2.48 8.10
N ALA A 64 12.83 -1.21 7.86
CA ALA A 64 13.78 -0.24 7.31
C ALA A 64 14.93 0.06 8.27
N GLN A 65 14.69 0.03 9.58
CA GLN A 65 15.70 0.23 10.62
C GLN A 65 16.57 -1.01 10.84
N LEU A 66 15.96 -2.20 10.88
CA LEU A 66 16.69 -3.44 11.19
C LEU A 66 17.52 -3.97 10.00
N HIS A 67 17.05 -3.79 8.75
CA HIS A 67 17.68 -4.42 7.60
C HIS A 67 18.60 -3.45 6.84
N LYS A 68 19.92 -3.52 7.11
CA LYS A 68 21.00 -2.82 6.37
C LYS A 68 20.70 -1.33 6.05
N PRO A 69 20.43 -0.49 7.06
CA PRO A 69 19.81 0.83 6.88
C PRO A 69 20.61 1.77 5.96
N VAL A 70 21.93 1.90 6.17
CA VAL A 70 22.78 2.81 5.38
C VAL A 70 22.83 2.41 3.90
N THR A 71 23.11 1.13 3.61
CA THR A 71 23.21 0.65 2.23
C THR A 71 21.86 0.73 1.50
N ASN A 72 20.75 0.49 2.20
CA ASN A 72 19.42 0.57 1.61
C ASN A 72 19.00 2.02 1.38
N GLN A 73 19.38 2.95 2.25
CA GLN A 73 19.14 4.37 2.05
C GLN A 73 19.83 4.87 0.77
N ILE A 74 21.12 4.56 0.58
CA ILE A 74 21.86 4.94 -0.63
C ILE A 74 21.20 4.35 -1.89
N LYS A 75 20.86 3.05 -1.85
CA LYS A 75 20.16 2.39 -2.97
C LYS A 75 18.82 3.05 -3.30
N ARG A 76 18.05 3.48 -2.28
CA ARG A 76 16.76 4.16 -2.48
C ARG A 76 16.94 5.55 -3.07
N VAL A 77 17.91 6.33 -2.59
CA VAL A 77 18.23 7.66 -3.15
C VAL A 77 18.63 7.53 -4.62
N LEU A 78 19.49 6.58 -4.95
CA LEU A 78 19.92 6.33 -6.32
C LEU A 78 18.74 5.88 -7.20
N LYS A 79 17.97 4.89 -6.74
CA LYS A 79 16.77 4.40 -7.44
C LYS A 79 15.78 5.53 -7.71
N ARG A 80 15.45 6.34 -6.70
CA ARG A 80 14.56 7.50 -6.82
C ARG A 80 15.08 8.47 -7.87
N THR A 81 16.35 8.85 -7.79
CA THR A 81 16.94 9.83 -8.70
C THR A 81 16.89 9.34 -10.16
N ILE A 82 17.33 8.11 -10.41
CA ILE A 82 17.35 7.52 -11.76
C ILE A 82 15.92 7.33 -12.29
N MET A 83 15.05 6.68 -11.52
CA MET A 83 13.68 6.37 -11.96
C MET A 83 12.87 7.66 -12.20
N CYS A 84 12.94 8.64 -11.30
CA CYS A 84 12.23 9.92 -11.50
C CYS A 84 12.71 10.64 -12.76
N HIS A 85 14.03 10.65 -13.03
CA HIS A 85 14.55 11.24 -14.24
C HIS A 85 14.05 10.49 -15.49
N MET A 86 14.18 9.17 -15.52
CA MET A 86 13.73 8.34 -16.64
C MET A 86 12.23 8.51 -16.91
N LEU A 87 11.38 8.48 -15.88
CA LEU A 87 9.93 8.63 -16.00
C LEU A 87 9.53 9.99 -16.60
N LYS A 88 10.21 11.07 -16.21
CA LYS A 88 9.94 12.42 -16.75
C LYS A 88 10.35 12.56 -18.22
N CYS A 89 11.26 11.73 -18.71
CA CYS A 89 11.71 11.72 -20.10
C CYS A 89 10.88 10.80 -21.00
N LYS A 90 9.88 10.07 -20.47
CA LYS A 90 9.01 9.20 -21.26
C LYS A 90 7.91 9.98 -21.97
N GLN A 91 7.45 9.46 -23.11
CA GLN A 91 6.34 10.06 -23.85
C GLN A 91 5.06 10.13 -23.01
N GLN A 92 4.72 9.02 -22.34
CA GLN A 92 3.57 8.94 -21.45
C GLN A 92 3.82 7.89 -20.38
N VAL A 93 3.44 8.16 -19.14
CA VAL A 93 3.54 7.23 -18.02
C VAL A 93 2.13 6.99 -17.49
N ARG A 94 1.64 5.76 -17.58
CA ARG A 94 0.34 5.38 -17.03
C ARG A 94 0.54 4.75 -15.66
N ILE A 95 -0.22 5.22 -14.67
CA ILE A 95 -0.14 4.77 -13.30
C ILE A 95 -1.51 4.27 -12.88
N ILE A 96 -1.57 3.06 -12.33
CA ILE A 96 -2.74 2.56 -11.60
C ILE A 96 -2.40 2.54 -10.13
N SER A 97 -3.27 3.13 -9.32
CA SER A 97 -3.15 3.16 -7.86
C SER A 97 -4.45 2.67 -7.22
N LEU A 98 -4.34 1.75 -6.28
CA LEU A 98 -5.48 1.27 -5.51
C LEU A 98 -5.58 1.99 -4.18
N VAL A 99 -6.82 2.25 -3.75
CA VAL A 99 -7.15 2.78 -2.42
C VAL A 99 -8.05 1.80 -1.65
N ARG A 100 -7.83 1.75 -0.34
CA ARG A 100 -8.58 0.95 0.63
C ARG A 100 -8.81 1.80 1.87
N GLU A 101 -9.91 1.56 2.58
CA GLU A 101 -10.14 2.20 3.88
C GLU A 101 -8.94 1.95 4.85
N PRO A 102 -8.53 3.00 5.59
CA PRO A 102 -7.25 3.02 6.29
C PRO A 102 -7.14 2.03 7.45
N VAL A 103 -8.22 1.73 8.17
CA VAL A 103 -8.21 0.84 9.36
C VAL A 103 -7.89 -0.59 8.94
N GLY A 104 -8.67 -1.17 8.03
CA GLY A 104 -8.46 -2.54 7.55
C GLY A 104 -7.17 -2.69 6.75
N ARG A 105 -6.71 -1.62 6.08
CA ARG A 105 -5.38 -1.57 5.47
C ARG A 105 -4.28 -1.69 6.54
N ASN A 106 -4.37 -0.92 7.62
CA ASN A 106 -3.38 -0.91 8.69
C ASN A 106 -3.31 -2.25 9.41
N ILE A 107 -4.47 -2.86 9.73
CA ILE A 107 -4.52 -4.23 10.28
C ILE A 107 -3.80 -5.20 9.33
N SER A 108 -4.10 -5.14 8.03
CA SER A 108 -3.45 -6.03 7.06
C SER A 108 -1.93 -5.79 6.92
N MET A 109 -1.47 -4.56 7.19
CA MET A 109 -0.05 -4.20 7.17
C MET A 109 0.70 -4.65 8.41
N PHE A 110 0.06 -4.56 9.58
CA PHE A 110 0.58 -5.08 10.83
C PHE A 110 0.96 -6.55 10.71
N PHE A 111 0.03 -7.40 10.30
CA PHE A 111 0.28 -8.84 10.14
C PHE A 111 1.29 -9.18 9.04
N GLN A 112 1.38 -8.36 7.98
CA GLN A 112 2.42 -8.53 6.96
C GLN A 112 3.82 -8.26 7.53
N SER A 113 3.95 -7.35 8.50
CA SER A 113 5.21 -6.99 9.15
C SER A 113 5.44 -7.69 10.49
N LEU A 114 4.54 -8.57 10.91
CA LEU A 114 4.57 -9.22 12.22
C LEU A 114 5.94 -9.85 12.56
N PRO A 115 6.64 -10.56 11.65
CA PRO A 115 7.95 -11.10 11.96
C PRO A 115 9.00 -10.03 12.29
N PHE A 116 8.94 -8.86 11.66
CA PHE A 116 9.88 -7.77 11.92
C PHE A 116 9.61 -7.09 13.26
N TRP A 117 8.34 -6.91 13.60
CA TRP A 117 7.94 -6.41 14.92
C TRP A 117 8.39 -7.39 16.03
N MET A 118 8.13 -8.69 15.86
CA MET A 118 8.59 -9.70 16.82
C MET A 118 10.11 -9.64 17.00
N ALA A 119 10.86 -9.56 15.90
CA ALA A 119 12.31 -9.44 15.95
C ALA A 119 12.76 -8.17 16.69
N ASP A 120 12.17 -7.00 16.42
CA ASP A 120 12.52 -5.75 17.11
C ASP A 120 12.26 -5.84 18.61
N LYS A 121 11.11 -6.42 19.00
CA LYS A 121 10.75 -6.62 20.40
C LYS A 121 11.74 -7.52 21.11
N TYR A 122 12.03 -8.72 20.59
CA TYR A 122 12.98 -9.65 21.22
C TYR A 122 14.41 -9.10 21.27
N LEU A 123 14.82 -8.30 20.28
CA LEU A 123 16.16 -7.69 20.30
C LEU A 123 16.30 -6.57 21.34
N LYS A 124 15.20 -5.96 21.79
CA LYS A 124 15.20 -4.81 22.72
C LYS A 124 14.73 -5.16 24.12
N ASP A 125 13.85 -6.15 24.26
CA ASP A 125 13.23 -6.52 25.54
C ASP A 125 12.88 -8.02 25.58
N ASP A 126 13.75 -8.79 26.24
CA ASP A 126 13.59 -10.23 26.47
C ASP A 126 12.54 -10.57 27.56
N SER A 127 11.98 -9.56 28.25
CA SER A 127 10.96 -9.79 29.30
C SER A 127 9.68 -10.41 28.74
N ALA A 128 9.40 -10.19 27.45
CA ALA A 128 8.27 -10.78 26.75
C ALA A 128 8.38 -12.31 26.55
N VAL A 129 9.58 -12.91 26.72
CA VAL A 129 9.76 -14.37 26.68
C VAL A 129 9.21 -15.05 27.94
N ARG A 130 9.13 -14.31 29.06
CA ARG A 130 8.90 -14.88 30.40
C ARG A 130 7.49 -14.63 30.97
N SER A 131 6.65 -13.85 30.31
CA SER A 131 5.30 -13.52 30.75
C SER A 131 4.31 -13.63 29.58
N GLU A 132 3.23 -14.37 29.76
CA GLU A 132 2.09 -14.31 28.84
C GLU A 132 1.53 -12.89 28.82
N ARG A 133 1.46 -12.28 27.63
CA ARG A 133 0.89 -10.94 27.43
C ARG A 133 -0.24 -11.03 26.41
N PRO A 134 -1.49 -11.29 26.85
CA PRO A 134 -2.63 -11.50 25.95
C PRO A 134 -2.89 -10.30 25.01
N GLN A 135 -2.56 -9.09 25.44
CA GLN A 135 -2.77 -7.84 24.68
C GLN A 135 -1.57 -7.41 23.83
N LEU A 136 -0.52 -8.24 23.77
CA LEU A 136 0.73 -7.89 23.10
C LEU A 136 0.54 -7.47 21.64
N LEU A 137 -0.35 -8.13 20.91
CA LEU A 137 -0.65 -7.77 19.52
C LEU A 137 -1.39 -6.44 19.41
N HIS A 138 -2.24 -6.11 20.38
CA HIS A 138 -2.98 -4.85 20.43
C HIS A 138 -2.02 -3.68 20.68
N GLU A 139 -1.18 -3.79 21.72
CA GLU A 139 -0.11 -2.82 22.02
C GLU A 139 0.80 -2.61 20.81
N ALA A 140 1.24 -3.71 20.20
CA ALA A 140 2.11 -3.67 19.04
C ALA A 140 1.48 -2.99 17.82
N PHE A 141 0.19 -3.22 17.60
CA PHE A 141 -0.55 -2.57 16.53
C PHE A 141 -0.55 -1.06 16.72
N GLU A 142 -0.84 -0.58 17.93
CA GLU A 142 -0.91 0.85 18.25
C GLU A 142 0.47 1.53 18.22
N GLU A 143 1.52 0.85 18.66
CA GLU A 143 2.86 1.44 18.79
C GLU A 143 3.71 1.38 17.52
N HIS A 144 3.62 0.28 16.75
CA HIS A 144 4.60 -0.01 15.69
C HIS A 144 4.06 0.22 14.27
N VAL A 145 2.74 0.30 14.10
CA VAL A 145 2.15 0.60 12.80
C VAL A 145 2.16 2.11 12.58
N ASN A 146 2.74 2.56 11.48
CA ASN A 146 2.54 3.94 11.05
C ASN A 146 1.11 4.10 10.53
N HIS A 147 0.19 4.50 11.42
CA HIS A 147 -1.22 4.65 11.10
C HIS A 147 -1.51 5.80 10.12
N GLN A 148 -0.64 6.82 10.08
CA GLN A 148 -0.75 7.96 9.17
C GLN A 148 -0.31 7.64 7.75
N TYR A 149 0.50 6.59 7.55
CA TYR A 149 1.02 6.21 6.24
C TYR A 149 -0.05 6.21 5.13
N PRO A 150 -1.20 5.52 5.23
CA PRO A 150 -2.21 5.56 4.17
C PRO A 150 -2.74 6.96 3.90
N LEU A 151 -2.92 7.79 4.95
CA LEU A 151 -3.53 9.11 4.86
C LEU A 151 -2.62 10.10 4.10
N GLU A 152 -1.32 9.99 4.31
CA GLU A 152 -0.33 10.87 3.67
C GLU A 152 0.23 10.32 2.35
N TRP A 153 -0.02 9.06 2.02
CA TRP A 153 0.67 8.37 0.93
C TRP A 153 0.50 9.05 -0.43
N PHE A 154 -0.72 9.49 -0.78
CA PHE A 154 -0.96 10.16 -2.06
C PHE A 154 -0.19 11.47 -2.18
N ASP A 155 -0.09 12.26 -1.11
CA ASP A 155 0.68 13.51 -1.09
C ASP A 155 2.20 13.22 -1.13
N ASN A 156 2.66 12.25 -0.33
CA ASN A 156 4.08 11.91 -0.21
C ASN A 156 4.65 11.20 -1.45
N GLU A 157 3.86 10.38 -2.15
CA GLU A 157 4.31 9.55 -3.27
C GLU A 157 3.84 10.05 -4.63
N ILE A 158 2.52 10.11 -4.85
CA ILE A 158 1.93 10.42 -6.15
C ILE A 158 2.14 11.89 -6.48
N LYS A 159 1.68 12.80 -5.63
CA LYS A 159 1.82 14.25 -5.84
C LYS A 159 3.29 14.65 -5.93
N ALA A 160 4.16 14.07 -5.09
CA ALA A 160 5.59 14.36 -5.13
C ALA A 160 6.27 13.91 -6.44
N LEU A 161 5.84 12.80 -7.06
CA LEU A 161 6.40 12.32 -8.33
C LEU A 161 5.80 13.05 -9.54
N THR A 162 4.48 13.15 -9.59
CA THR A 162 3.72 13.50 -10.80
C THR A 162 3.17 14.93 -10.75
N GLY A 163 3.08 15.54 -9.56
CA GLY A 163 2.37 16.81 -9.34
C GLY A 163 0.85 16.68 -9.32
N ILE A 164 0.29 15.48 -9.43
CA ILE A 164 -1.16 15.24 -9.38
C ILE A 164 -1.62 15.26 -7.92
N ASP A 165 -2.47 16.22 -7.57
CA ASP A 165 -3.20 16.21 -6.30
C ASP A 165 -4.57 15.53 -6.51
N VAL A 166 -4.65 14.27 -6.07
CA VAL A 166 -5.88 13.47 -6.23
C VAL A 166 -7.07 14.10 -5.50
N PHE A 167 -6.82 14.87 -4.44
CA PHE A 167 -7.88 15.45 -3.62
C PHE A 167 -8.39 16.78 -4.15
N ALA A 168 -7.73 17.36 -5.16
CA ALA A 168 -8.13 18.64 -5.74
C ALA A 168 -9.32 18.54 -6.69
N GLN A 169 -9.66 17.33 -7.17
CA GLN A 169 -10.81 17.08 -8.01
C GLN A 169 -11.76 16.09 -7.34
N PRO A 170 -13.09 16.20 -7.53
CA PRO A 170 -14.02 15.26 -6.94
C PRO A 170 -13.79 13.83 -7.45
N PHE A 171 -14.01 12.88 -6.56
CA PHE A 171 -13.96 11.45 -6.85
C PHE A 171 -15.38 10.90 -6.91
N ASP A 172 -15.72 10.19 -7.98
CA ASP A 172 -17.02 9.50 -8.09
C ASP A 172 -16.98 8.22 -7.26
N GLN A 173 -17.54 8.31 -6.05
CA GLN A 173 -17.56 7.23 -5.07
C GLN A 173 -18.45 6.06 -5.50
N ALA A 174 -19.45 6.32 -6.35
CA ALA A 174 -20.36 5.28 -6.85
C ALA A 174 -19.70 4.46 -7.97
N VAL A 175 -19.04 5.13 -8.91
CA VAL A 175 -18.26 4.48 -9.98
C VAL A 175 -17.03 3.80 -9.40
N GLY A 176 -16.38 4.42 -8.42
CA GLY A 176 -15.29 3.81 -7.66
C GLY A 176 -13.90 3.94 -8.28
N TYR A 177 -13.76 4.76 -9.33
CA TYR A 177 -12.47 5.15 -9.87
C TYR A 177 -12.49 6.58 -10.39
N GLN A 178 -11.31 7.17 -10.55
CA GLN A 178 -11.12 8.46 -11.21
C GLN A 178 -9.79 8.48 -11.98
N THR A 179 -9.76 9.21 -13.08
CA THR A 179 -8.53 9.45 -13.86
C THR A 179 -8.05 10.89 -13.74
N TYR A 180 -6.74 11.06 -13.75
CA TYR A 180 -6.07 12.35 -13.60
C TYR A 180 -4.93 12.44 -14.61
N GLN A 181 -4.63 13.65 -15.07
CA GLN A 181 -3.54 13.92 -16.00
C GLN A 181 -2.71 15.10 -15.50
N ASN A 182 -1.39 14.96 -15.53
CA ASN A 182 -0.48 16.09 -15.41
C ASN A 182 0.79 15.83 -16.23
N ARG A 183 1.09 16.71 -17.19
CA ARG A 183 2.21 16.55 -18.13
C ARG A 183 2.14 15.17 -18.81
N ASN A 184 3.24 14.41 -18.78
CA ASN A 184 3.32 13.07 -19.34
C ASN A 184 2.76 11.98 -18.40
N PHE A 185 2.29 12.31 -17.19
CA PHE A 185 1.72 11.34 -16.26
C PHE A 185 0.20 11.27 -16.40
N SER A 186 -0.31 10.05 -16.57
CA SER A 186 -1.72 9.68 -16.48
C SER A 186 -1.88 8.77 -15.26
N LEU A 187 -2.81 9.09 -14.36
CA LEU A 187 -3.07 8.31 -13.15
C LEU A 187 -4.53 7.86 -13.14
N MET A 188 -4.77 6.59 -12.84
CA MET A 188 -6.08 6.06 -12.49
C MET A 188 -6.04 5.61 -11.03
N VAL A 189 -6.92 6.15 -10.20
CA VAL A 189 -7.12 5.71 -8.81
C VAL A 189 -8.40 4.88 -8.75
N ILE A 190 -8.33 3.70 -8.14
CA ILE A 190 -9.46 2.75 -8.07
C ILE A 190 -9.62 2.28 -6.63
N ARG A 191 -10.86 2.26 -6.16
CA ARG A 191 -11.21 1.61 -4.89
C ARG A 191 -11.10 0.10 -5.02
N ILE A 192 -10.44 -0.56 -4.06
CA ILE A 192 -10.26 -2.01 -4.11
C ILE A 192 -11.60 -2.78 -4.15
N ASP A 193 -12.62 -2.31 -3.44
CA ASP A 193 -13.96 -2.92 -3.43
C ASP A 193 -14.71 -2.75 -4.77
N LYS A 194 -14.20 -1.88 -5.65
CA LYS A 194 -14.75 -1.61 -6.99
C LYS A 194 -13.81 -2.09 -8.10
N LEU A 195 -12.76 -2.86 -7.77
CA LEU A 195 -11.77 -3.30 -8.74
C LEU A 195 -12.36 -4.18 -9.84
N ASP A 196 -13.22 -5.12 -9.49
CA ASP A 196 -13.80 -6.08 -10.45
C ASP A 196 -14.74 -5.42 -11.44
N GLN A 197 -15.54 -4.45 -10.99
CA GLN A 197 -16.38 -3.64 -11.90
C GLN A 197 -15.56 -2.66 -12.76
N SER A 198 -14.30 -2.39 -12.40
CA SER A 198 -13.45 -1.42 -13.09
C SER A 198 -12.57 -2.04 -14.19
N GLN A 199 -12.69 -3.34 -14.48
CA GLN A 199 -11.85 -4.04 -15.47
C GLN A 199 -11.87 -3.41 -16.86
N GLN A 200 -13.07 -3.06 -17.34
CA GLN A 200 -13.22 -2.40 -18.64
C GLN A 200 -12.52 -1.04 -18.64
N ALA A 201 -12.75 -0.22 -17.60
CA ALA A 201 -12.12 1.09 -17.46
C ALA A 201 -10.58 1.00 -17.37
N ILE A 202 -10.05 -0.03 -16.69
CA ILE A 202 -8.61 -0.32 -16.65
C ILE A 202 -8.08 -0.63 -18.04
N SER A 203 -8.79 -1.48 -18.79
CA SER A 203 -8.38 -1.87 -20.14
C SER A 203 -8.37 -0.68 -21.10
N GLU A 204 -9.40 0.15 -21.05
CA GLU A 204 -9.50 1.40 -21.81
C GLU A 204 -8.38 2.39 -21.43
N PHE A 205 -8.15 2.60 -20.14
CA PHE A 205 -7.10 3.48 -19.63
C PHE A 205 -5.70 3.04 -20.07
N LEU A 206 -5.43 1.73 -20.02
CA LEU A 206 -4.14 1.17 -20.41
C LEU A 206 -3.98 0.96 -21.91
N GLN A 207 -5.07 0.96 -22.67
CA GLN A 207 -5.13 0.62 -24.10
C GLN A 207 -4.64 -0.81 -24.39
N GLN A 208 -4.98 -1.73 -23.50
CA GLN A 208 -4.72 -3.17 -23.64
C GLN A 208 -5.78 -3.94 -22.87
N GLU A 209 -6.11 -5.17 -23.29
CA GLU A 209 -7.03 -6.00 -22.51
C GLU A 209 -6.42 -6.41 -21.17
N VAL A 210 -7.17 -6.20 -20.08
CA VAL A 210 -6.79 -6.60 -18.74
C VAL A 210 -7.95 -7.34 -18.07
N THR A 211 -7.71 -8.61 -17.79
CA THR A 211 -8.63 -9.43 -16.98
C THR A 211 -8.06 -9.58 -15.58
N VAL A 212 -8.73 -9.01 -14.58
CA VAL A 212 -8.29 -9.13 -13.18
C VAL A 212 -8.60 -10.55 -12.69
N VAL A 213 -7.55 -11.30 -12.38
CA VAL A 213 -7.68 -12.67 -11.87
C VAL A 213 -7.37 -12.66 -10.38
N HIS A 214 -8.40 -12.95 -9.58
CA HIS A 214 -8.22 -13.18 -8.15
C HIS A 214 -7.65 -14.57 -7.93
N ASP A 215 -6.53 -14.60 -7.23
CA ASP A 215 -6.00 -15.81 -6.65
C ASP A 215 -6.21 -15.66 -5.14
N ASN A 216 -6.83 -16.64 -4.47
CA ASN A 216 -7.21 -16.63 -3.05
C ASN A 216 -5.99 -16.63 -2.10
N GLN A 217 -4.86 -16.06 -2.52
CA GLN A 217 -3.60 -16.04 -1.82
C GLN A 217 -3.65 -15.26 -0.51
N ALA A 218 -4.60 -14.33 -0.33
CA ALA A 218 -4.75 -13.60 0.92
C ALA A 218 -5.15 -14.53 2.07
N ASP A 219 -6.07 -15.47 1.82
CA ASP A 219 -6.55 -16.43 2.80
C ASP A 219 -5.56 -17.57 3.05
N ASN A 220 -4.71 -17.86 2.05
CA ASN A 220 -3.66 -18.88 2.16
C ASN A 220 -2.40 -18.41 2.91
N LYS A 221 -2.34 -17.17 3.40
CA LYS A 221 -1.17 -16.68 4.15
C LYS A 221 -1.13 -17.30 5.54
N TRP A 222 0.07 -17.63 6.02
CA TRP A 222 0.30 -18.25 7.33
C TRP A 222 -0.31 -17.47 8.51
N TYR A 223 -0.43 -16.14 8.38
CA TYR A 223 -0.98 -15.25 9.40
C TYR A 223 -2.49 -15.00 9.25
N SER A 224 -3.18 -15.60 8.27
CA SER A 224 -4.62 -15.42 8.05
C SER A 224 -5.46 -15.78 9.29
N PRO A 225 -5.21 -16.91 9.99
CA PRO A 225 -5.90 -17.22 11.25
C PRO A 225 -5.69 -16.15 12.32
N LEU A 226 -4.46 -15.63 12.46
CA LEU A 226 -4.13 -14.58 13.43
C LEU A 226 -4.89 -13.28 13.17
N ILE A 227 -5.09 -12.92 11.90
CA ILE A 227 -5.90 -11.75 11.53
C ILE A 227 -7.36 -11.94 12.00
N LYS A 228 -7.92 -13.14 11.85
CA LYS A 228 -9.31 -13.42 12.24
C LYS A 228 -9.47 -13.29 13.75
N GLU A 229 -8.58 -13.93 14.50
CA GLU A 229 -8.57 -13.86 15.97
C GLU A 229 -8.36 -12.43 16.48
N PHE A 230 -7.42 -11.70 15.88
CA PHE A 230 -7.17 -10.31 16.22
C PHE A 230 -8.40 -9.44 15.98
N LYS A 231 -9.12 -9.62 14.88
CA LYS A 231 -10.34 -8.84 14.60
C LYS A 231 -11.48 -9.11 15.58
N HIS A 232 -11.58 -10.32 16.13
CA HIS A 232 -12.59 -10.62 17.15
C HIS A 232 -12.19 -10.07 18.53
N SER A 233 -10.90 -10.12 18.87
CA SER A 233 -10.41 -9.72 20.20
C SER A 233 -10.03 -8.24 20.33
N TYR A 234 -9.66 -7.59 19.23
CA TYR A 234 -9.19 -6.21 19.23
C TYR A 234 -10.35 -5.24 19.11
N GLN A 235 -10.53 -4.42 20.15
CA GLN A 235 -11.41 -3.26 20.12
C GLN A 235 -10.55 -2.01 19.93
N PRO A 236 -10.55 -1.41 18.73
CA PRO A 236 -9.79 -0.19 18.48
C PRO A 236 -10.33 0.96 19.34
N LYS A 237 -9.41 1.84 19.79
CA LYS A 237 -9.77 3.07 20.51
C LYS A 237 -10.72 3.94 19.64
N PRO A 238 -11.82 4.47 20.19
CA PRO A 238 -12.74 5.31 19.43
C PRO A 238 -12.06 6.49 18.73
N GLU A 239 -11.07 7.09 19.37
CA GLU A 239 -10.30 8.21 18.82
C GLU A 239 -9.53 7.80 17.56
N PHE A 240 -8.95 6.60 17.55
CA PHE A 240 -8.25 6.06 16.38
C PHE A 240 -9.21 5.80 15.21
N VAL A 241 -10.37 5.22 15.49
CA VAL A 241 -11.39 4.96 14.45
C VAL A 241 -11.87 6.28 13.85
N GLU A 242 -12.16 7.27 14.71
CA GLU A 242 -12.60 8.58 14.25
C GLU A 242 -11.52 9.29 13.43
N GLU A 243 -10.27 9.28 13.88
CA GLU A 243 -9.14 9.86 13.15
C GLU A 243 -9.00 9.26 11.74
N MET A 244 -9.01 7.93 11.64
CA MET A 244 -8.86 7.22 10.37
C MET A 244 -10.04 7.46 9.43
N LEU A 245 -11.27 7.39 9.93
CA LEU A 245 -12.47 7.42 9.10
C LEU A 245 -12.98 8.84 8.82
N SER A 246 -12.60 9.84 9.62
CA SER A 246 -12.89 11.25 9.35
C SER A 246 -11.81 11.95 8.51
N SER A 247 -10.74 11.23 8.17
CA SER A 247 -9.59 11.74 7.41
C SER A 247 -9.97 12.23 6.01
N LYS A 248 -9.11 13.10 5.46
CA LYS A 248 -9.20 13.58 4.07
C LYS A 248 -9.26 12.43 3.07
N LEU A 249 -8.49 11.37 3.31
CA LEU A 249 -8.50 10.18 2.46
C LEU A 249 -9.88 9.50 2.47
N THR A 250 -10.41 9.20 3.64
CA THR A 250 -11.65 8.43 3.75
C THR A 250 -12.83 9.21 3.19
N LYS A 251 -13.00 10.48 3.59
CA LYS A 251 -14.10 11.34 3.11
C LYS A 251 -14.06 11.59 1.60
N HIS A 252 -12.88 11.53 1.01
CA HIS A 252 -12.73 11.73 -0.42
C HIS A 252 -13.16 10.51 -1.23
N PHE A 253 -12.74 9.31 -0.83
CA PHE A 253 -12.98 8.09 -1.61
C PHE A 253 -14.23 7.31 -1.22
N PHE A 254 -14.78 7.50 -0.03
CA PHE A 254 -15.91 6.72 0.49
C PHE A 254 -17.10 7.63 0.82
N ALA A 255 -18.31 7.12 0.56
CA ALA A 255 -19.54 7.85 0.83
C ALA A 255 -19.89 7.79 2.33
N GLU A 256 -20.56 8.82 2.84
CA GLU A 256 -20.95 8.90 4.26
C GLU A 256 -21.66 7.64 4.80
N PRO A 257 -22.62 7.01 4.08
CA PRO A 257 -23.22 5.75 4.55
C PRO A 257 -22.22 4.60 4.70
N GLU A 258 -21.20 4.55 3.84
CA GLU A 258 -20.14 3.54 3.91
C GLU A 258 -19.19 3.81 5.09
N ILE A 259 -18.88 5.09 5.33
CA ILE A 259 -18.06 5.52 6.46
C ILE A 259 -18.74 5.14 7.77
N GLU A 260 -20.05 5.35 7.88
CA GLU A 260 -20.83 4.97 9.06
C GLU A 260 -20.85 3.45 9.27
N GLN A 261 -20.97 2.65 8.20
CA GLN A 261 -20.83 1.20 8.28
C GLN A 261 -19.44 0.78 8.78
N PHE A 262 -18.37 1.46 8.34
CA PHE A 262 -17.03 1.20 8.87
C PHE A 262 -16.91 1.56 10.34
N LYS A 263 -17.49 2.68 10.79
CA LYS A 263 -17.51 3.07 12.21
C LYS A 263 -18.22 2.01 13.05
N GLN A 264 -19.42 1.61 12.65
CA GLN A 264 -20.18 0.57 13.34
C GLN A 264 -19.40 -0.75 13.43
N LYS A 265 -18.78 -1.17 12.32
CA LYS A 265 -17.96 -2.38 12.28
C LYS A 265 -16.79 -2.36 13.28
N TYR A 266 -16.14 -1.22 13.46
CA TYR A 266 -14.94 -1.11 14.32
C TYR A 266 -15.24 -0.67 15.75
N LEU A 267 -16.41 -0.07 16.01
CA LEU A 267 -16.85 0.37 17.34
C LEU A 267 -17.87 -0.56 17.99
N ALA A 268 -18.42 -1.52 17.24
CA ALA A 268 -19.31 -2.52 17.82
C ALA A 268 -18.58 -3.31 18.90
N THR A 269 -19.05 -3.15 20.14
CA THR A 269 -18.73 -4.05 21.24
C THR A 269 -19.52 -5.34 20.97
N GLU A 270 -18.86 -6.43 20.58
CA GLU A 270 -19.51 -7.74 20.65
C GLU A 270 -19.98 -7.92 22.11
N SER A 271 -21.30 -7.96 22.29
CA SER A 271 -21.98 -8.09 23.58
C SER A 271 -22.06 -9.57 23.98
#